data_AF-A0A1V9YUP5-F1
#
_entry.id   AF-A0A1V9YUP5-F1
#
_cell.length_a   1.000
_cell.length_b   1.000
_cell.length_c   1.000
_cell.angle_alpha   90.00
_cell.angle_beta   90.00
_cell.angle_gamma   90.00
#
_symmetry.space_group_name_H-M   'P 1'
#
loop_
_entity.id
_entity.type
_entity.pdbx_description
1 polymer ?
#
loop_
_entity_poly.entity_id
_entity_poly.type
_entity_poly.pdbx_seq_one_letter_code
_entity_poly.pdbx_strand_id
1 'polypeptide(L)'
;MRRFVVVIAAVNAHLSLCPPNAVPDAIAPALSSTTGRACAETFDLPAAALLTYDNFTAAQIDMYATSPTCEHLFGQVMAAIGNVTPECVLPHVGYTTVDVSRLTFAQKVEALRRRTPLVP
;
A
#
# COMPACT_ATOMS: atom_id res chain seq x y z
N MET A 1 -52.56 -4.55 -9.94
CA MET A 1 -51.65 -4.76 -8.79
C MET A 1 -50.39 -5.46 -9.30
N ARG A 2 -49.25 -4.78 -9.44
CA ARG A 2 -47.97 -5.38 -9.90
C ARG A 2 -47.09 -5.63 -8.68
N ARG A 3 -46.80 -6.90 -8.38
CA ARG A 3 -45.86 -7.32 -7.34
C ARG A 3 -44.44 -7.13 -7.87
N PHE A 4 -43.71 -6.17 -7.32
CA PHE A 4 -42.26 -6.08 -7.48
C PHE A 4 -41.61 -7.09 -6.54
N VAL A 5 -41.04 -8.15 -7.11
CA VAL A 5 -40.15 -9.05 -6.38
C VAL A 5 -38.76 -8.40 -6.41
N VAL A 6 -38.41 -7.71 -5.32
CA VAL A 6 -37.03 -7.25 -5.10
C VAL A 6 -36.24 -8.49 -4.67
N VAL A 7 -35.52 -9.09 -5.61
CA VAL A 7 -34.50 -10.10 -5.28
C VAL A 7 -33.34 -9.34 -4.66
N ILE A 8 -33.32 -9.27 -3.33
CA ILE A 8 -32.12 -8.86 -2.60
C ILE A 8 -31.14 -10.03 -2.74
N ALA A 9 -30.33 -10.00 -3.80
CA ALA A 9 -29.16 -10.86 -3.88
C ALA A 9 -28.23 -10.41 -2.74
N ALA A 10 -28.28 -11.11 -1.61
CA ALA A 10 -27.20 -11.07 -0.64
C ALA A 10 -25.98 -11.66 -1.34
N VAL A 11 -25.21 -10.79 -1.99
CA VAL A 11 -23.91 -11.17 -2.56
C VAL A 11 -23.00 -11.37 -1.37
N ASN A 12 -22.98 -12.58 -0.81
CA ASN A 12 -21.82 -13.07 -0.09
C ASN A 12 -20.71 -13.22 -1.14
N ALA A 13 -20.15 -12.11 -1.58
CA ALA A 13 -18.97 -12.12 -2.45
C ALA A 13 -17.85 -12.69 -1.59
N HIS A 14 -17.56 -13.97 -1.75
CA HIS A 14 -16.25 -14.48 -1.37
C HIS A 14 -15.25 -13.65 -2.16
N LEU A 15 -14.49 -12.81 -1.45
CA LEU A 15 -13.47 -11.98 -2.07
C LEU A 15 -12.46 -12.90 -2.75
N SER A 16 -12.29 -12.70 -4.05
CA SER A 16 -11.31 -13.42 -4.85
C SER A 16 -9.90 -12.91 -4.54
N LEU A 17 -8.90 -13.75 -4.80
CA LEU A 17 -7.52 -13.30 -4.82
C LEU A 17 -7.35 -12.21 -5.89
N CYS A 18 -6.53 -11.21 -5.59
CA CYS A 18 -6.18 -10.19 -6.57
C CYS A 18 -5.48 -10.83 -7.77
N PRO A 19 -5.84 -10.43 -9.01
CA PRO A 19 -5.06 -10.77 -10.18
C PRO A 19 -3.59 -10.36 -9.98
N PRO A 20 -2.61 -11.12 -10.51
CA PRO A 20 -1.19 -10.89 -10.25
C PRO A 20 -0.71 -9.45 -10.44
N ASN A 21 -1.28 -8.73 -11.43
CA ASN A 21 -0.87 -7.37 -11.79
C ASN A 21 -1.82 -6.29 -11.29
N ALA A 22 -2.95 -6.62 -10.65
CA ALA A 22 -3.96 -5.61 -10.28
C ALA A 22 -3.39 -4.51 -9.38
N VAL A 23 -2.58 -4.88 -8.38
CA VAL A 23 -1.92 -3.92 -7.49
C VAL A 23 -0.68 -3.29 -8.12
N PRO A 24 0.26 -4.05 -8.73
CA PRO A 24 1.39 -3.46 -9.46
C PRO A 24 0.97 -2.40 -10.48
N ASP A 25 -0.05 -2.67 -11.29
CA ASP A 25 -0.55 -1.74 -12.31
C ASP A 25 -1.19 -0.51 -11.67
N ALA A 26 -1.93 -0.68 -10.56
CA ALA A 26 -2.56 0.43 -9.85
C ALA A 26 -1.53 1.40 -9.25
N ILE A 27 -0.43 0.90 -8.69
CA ILE A 27 0.56 1.72 -7.99
C ILE A 27 1.66 2.29 -8.91
N ALA A 28 1.83 1.74 -10.12
CA ALA A 28 2.85 2.17 -11.07
C ALA A 28 2.87 3.69 -11.36
N PRO A 29 1.74 4.40 -11.49
CA PRO A 29 1.73 5.86 -11.65
C PRO A 29 2.32 6.61 -10.45
N ALA A 30 2.04 6.16 -9.21
CA ALA A 30 2.59 6.77 -8.00
C ALA A 30 4.11 6.58 -7.92
N LEU A 31 4.60 5.38 -8.27
CA LEU A 31 6.02 5.05 -8.26
C LEU A 31 6.82 5.79 -9.33
N SER A 32 6.22 6.02 -10.51
CA SER A 32 6.86 6.76 -11.61
C SER A 32 6.71 8.29 -11.50
N SER A 33 5.92 8.77 -10.54
CA SER A 33 5.73 10.20 -10.29
C SER A 33 7.02 10.88 -9.82
N THR A 34 7.06 12.21 -9.92
CA THR A 34 8.17 13.02 -9.37
C THR A 34 8.36 12.78 -7.88
N THR A 35 7.27 12.62 -7.13
CA THR A 35 7.27 12.29 -5.69
C THR A 35 7.86 10.90 -5.44
N GLY A 36 7.45 9.90 -6.24
CA GLY A 36 7.97 8.54 -6.17
C GLY A 36 9.48 8.49 -6.35
N ARG A 37 9.98 9.14 -7.41
CA ARG A 37 11.43 9.22 -7.68
C ARG A 37 12.20 9.96 -6.59
N ALA A 38 11.70 11.10 -6.12
CA ALA A 38 12.38 11.90 -5.11
C ALA A 38 12.51 11.19 -3.75
N CYS A 39 11.48 10.44 -3.32
CA CYS A 39 11.64 9.59 -2.14
C CYS A 39 12.67 8.48 -2.38
N ALA A 40 12.67 7.87 -3.57
CA ALA A 40 13.56 6.75 -3.91
C ALA A 40 15.04 7.15 -3.96
N GLU A 41 15.33 8.31 -4.56
CA GLU A 41 16.66 8.92 -4.64
C GLU A 41 17.25 9.21 -3.25
N THR A 42 16.42 9.51 -2.25
CA THR A 42 16.89 9.74 -0.87
C THR A 42 17.56 8.51 -0.25
N PHE A 43 17.19 7.31 -0.71
CA PHE A 43 17.68 6.05 -0.17
C PHE A 43 18.52 5.25 -1.15
N ASP A 44 18.80 5.79 -2.34
CA ASP A 44 19.47 5.09 -3.44
C ASP A 44 18.77 3.76 -3.79
N LEU A 45 17.43 3.77 -3.75
CA LEU A 45 16.60 2.61 -4.03
C LEU A 45 15.75 2.86 -5.29
N PRO A 46 15.36 1.80 -6.02
CA PRO A 46 14.25 1.89 -6.97
C PRO A 46 12.95 2.26 -6.24
N ALA A 47 12.09 3.08 -6.85
CA ALA A 47 10.84 3.52 -6.21
C ALA A 47 9.94 2.34 -5.78
N ALA A 48 9.87 1.28 -6.59
CA ALA A 48 9.13 0.07 -6.24
C ALA A 48 9.70 -0.65 -5.02
N ALA A 49 11.03 -0.58 -4.80
CA ALA A 49 11.67 -1.21 -3.67
C ALA A 49 11.31 -0.51 -2.35
N LEU A 50 11.05 0.80 -2.32
CA LEU A 50 10.69 1.52 -1.09
C LEU A 50 9.47 0.93 -0.35
N LEU A 51 8.53 0.33 -1.08
CA LEU A 51 7.32 -0.23 -0.49
C LEU A 51 7.59 -1.53 0.28
N THR A 52 8.50 -2.34 -0.24
CA THR A 52 8.81 -3.68 0.27
C THR A 52 10.15 -3.76 1.01
N TYR A 53 11.01 -2.75 0.89
CA TYR A 53 12.31 -2.70 1.55
C TYR A 53 12.13 -2.55 3.06
N ASP A 54 12.75 -3.47 3.78
CA ASP A 54 12.69 -3.59 5.24
C ASP A 54 14.07 -3.54 5.91
N ASN A 55 15.15 -3.45 5.14
CA ASN A 55 16.53 -3.41 5.63
C ASN A 55 17.06 -2.00 5.90
N PHE A 56 16.18 -1.05 6.26
CA PHE A 56 16.62 0.29 6.63
C PHE A 56 17.38 0.27 7.97
N THR A 57 18.50 0.98 8.04
CA THR A 57 19.16 1.29 9.31
C THR A 57 18.29 2.21 10.17
N ALA A 58 18.54 2.28 11.48
CA ALA A 58 17.78 3.18 12.36
C ALA A 58 17.80 4.64 11.87
N ALA A 59 18.96 5.14 11.44
CA ALA A 59 19.10 6.48 10.89
C ALA A 59 18.29 6.67 9.58
N GLN A 60 18.28 5.66 8.71
CA GLN A 60 17.46 5.71 7.49
C GLN A 60 15.96 5.67 7.81
N ILE A 61 15.54 4.94 8.84
CA ILE A 61 14.13 4.93 9.27
C ILE A 61 13.71 6.32 9.75
N ASP A 62 14.55 7.02 10.53
CA ASP A 62 14.22 8.37 10.99
C ASP A 62 14.21 9.39 9.83
N MET A 63 15.12 9.25 8.86
CA MET A 63 15.05 10.02 7.61
C MET A 63 13.76 9.72 6.82
N TYR A 64 13.36 8.45 6.71
CA TYR A 64 12.12 8.06 6.04
C TYR A 64 10.90 8.63 6.76
N ALA A 65 10.86 8.49 8.08
CA ALA A 65 9.76 8.94 8.94
C ALA A 65 9.54 10.46 8.90
N THR A 66 10.59 11.24 8.65
CA THR A 66 10.53 12.70 8.60
C THR A 66 10.41 13.26 7.18
N SER A 67 10.41 12.41 6.15
CA SER A 67 10.38 12.83 4.75
C SER A 67 8.95 13.08 4.24
N PRO A 68 8.56 14.34 3.95
CA PRO A 68 7.23 14.65 3.41
C PRO A 68 6.99 14.02 2.04
N THR A 69 8.07 13.86 1.27
CA THR A 69 8.02 13.21 -0.05
C THR A 69 7.68 11.73 0.08
N CYS A 70 8.25 11.03 1.07
CA CYS A 70 7.96 9.62 1.30
C CYS A 70 6.57 9.40 1.91
N GLU A 71 6.14 10.29 2.80
CA GLU A 71 4.76 10.29 3.29
C GLU A 71 3.75 10.48 2.15
N HIS A 72 3.99 11.46 1.27
CA HIS A 72 3.12 11.72 0.13
C HIS A 72 3.11 10.54 -0.86
N LEU A 73 4.26 9.94 -1.18
CA LEU A 73 4.33 8.72 -1.98
C LEU A 73 3.49 7.59 -1.34
N PHE A 74 3.67 7.35 -0.04
CA PHE A 74 2.92 6.31 0.66
C PHE A 74 1.42 6.53 0.57
N GLY A 75 0.95 7.78 0.76
CA GLY A 75 -0.45 8.15 0.60
C GLY A 75 -0.98 7.88 -0.80
N GLN A 76 -0.23 8.22 -1.85
CA GLN A 76 -0.61 7.94 -3.24
C GLN A 76 -0.73 6.43 -3.51
N VAL A 77 0.19 5.63 -2.97
CA VAL A 77 0.17 4.17 -3.11
C VAL A 77 -1.03 3.56 -2.40
N MET A 78 -1.32 3.99 -1.16
CA MET A 78 -2.50 3.49 -0.44
C MET A 78 -3.81 3.87 -1.14
N ALA A 79 -3.91 5.09 -1.66
CA ALA A 79 -5.06 5.53 -2.45
C ALA A 79 -5.22 4.71 -3.74
N ALA A 80 -4.12 4.42 -4.44
CA ALA A 80 -4.13 3.58 -5.63
C ALA A 80 -4.59 2.14 -5.33
N ILE A 81 -4.11 1.54 -4.24
CA ILE A 81 -4.55 0.21 -3.79
C ILE A 81 -6.04 0.22 -3.46
N GLY A 82 -6.54 1.26 -2.77
CA GLY A 82 -7.96 1.40 -2.43
C GLY A 82 -8.89 1.56 -3.63
N ASN A 83 -8.36 1.98 -4.78
CA ASN A 83 -9.11 2.13 -6.03
C ASN A 83 -9.17 0.83 -6.87
N VAL A 84 -8.46 -0.23 -6.48
CA VAL A 84 -8.53 -1.53 -7.17
C VAL A 84 -9.94 -2.09 -7.03
N THR A 85 -10.62 -2.22 -8.17
CA THR A 85 -12.02 -2.68 -8.27
C THR A 85 -12.11 -3.89 -9.21
N PRO A 86 -12.79 -4.98 -8.82
CA PRO A 86 -13.42 -5.20 -7.52
C PRO A 86 -12.38 -5.33 -6.39
N GLU A 87 -12.81 -5.13 -5.14
CA GLU A 87 -12.01 -5.46 -3.96
C GLU A 87 -11.55 -6.92 -4.04
N CYS A 88 -10.30 -7.15 -3.65
CA CYS A 88 -9.69 -8.47 -3.73
C CYS A 88 -8.71 -8.72 -2.58
N VAL A 89 -8.43 -9.99 -2.28
CA VAL A 89 -7.48 -10.41 -1.24
C VAL A 89 -6.06 -10.45 -1.82
N LEU A 90 -5.12 -9.80 -1.13
CA LEU A 90 -3.71 -9.84 -1.48
C LEU A 90 -3.09 -11.17 -1.03
N PRO A 91 -2.55 -11.99 -1.96
CA PRO A 91 -2.14 -13.36 -1.68
C PRO A 91 -1.01 -13.49 -0.65
N HIS A 92 -0.16 -12.45 -0.50
CA HIS A 92 1.00 -12.50 0.38
C HIS A 92 0.74 -12.05 1.82
N VAL A 93 -0.36 -11.33 2.05
CA VAL A 93 -0.62 -10.71 3.36
C VAL A 93 -1.98 -11.10 3.94
N GLY A 94 -2.87 -11.69 3.14
CA GLY A 94 -4.19 -12.13 3.60
C GLY A 94 -5.18 -11.00 3.89
N TYR A 95 -4.78 -9.75 3.62
CA TYR A 95 -5.62 -8.56 3.74
C TYR A 95 -6.25 -8.19 2.39
N THR A 96 -7.39 -7.52 2.45
CA THR A 96 -8.04 -6.97 1.25
C THR A 96 -7.34 -5.71 0.77
N THR A 97 -7.56 -5.32 -0.49
CA THR A 97 -7.11 -4.02 -1.01
C THR A 97 -7.67 -2.86 -0.19
N VAL A 98 -8.91 -2.96 0.30
CA VAL A 98 -9.53 -1.97 1.18
C VAL A 98 -8.82 -1.91 2.54
N ASP A 99 -8.52 -3.05 3.16
CA ASP A 99 -7.82 -3.09 4.45
C ASP A 99 -6.43 -2.46 4.34
N VAL A 100 -5.69 -2.81 3.28
CA VAL A 100 -4.35 -2.24 3.05
C VAL A 100 -4.42 -0.75 2.77
N SER A 101 -5.42 -0.27 2.03
CA SER A 101 -5.57 1.16 1.72
C SER A 101 -5.77 2.05 2.95
N ARG A 102 -6.13 1.46 4.09
CA ARG A 102 -6.33 2.16 5.37
C ARG A 102 -5.06 2.29 6.20
N LEU A 103 -3.96 1.65 5.77
CA LEU A 103 -2.69 1.79 6.46
C LEU A 103 -2.19 3.23 6.38
N THR A 104 -1.66 3.72 7.48
CA THR A 104 -1.08 5.06 7.57
C THR A 104 0.44 5.02 7.45
N PHE A 105 1.03 6.15 7.07
CA PHE A 105 2.48 6.28 7.01
C PHE A 105 3.14 6.01 8.37
N ALA A 106 2.53 6.51 9.45
CA ALA A 106 2.98 6.25 10.82
C ALA A 106 3.00 4.74 11.16
N GLN A 107 1.98 3.97 10.71
CA GLN A 107 1.96 2.52 10.90
C GLN A 107 3.08 1.82 10.12
N LYS A 108 3.40 2.27 8.91
CA LYS A 108 4.55 1.76 8.14
C LYS A 108 5.87 2.05 8.85
N VAL A 109 6.09 3.28 9.32
CA VAL A 109 7.30 3.66 10.06
C VAL A 109 7.44 2.81 11.32
N GLU A 110 6.38 2.64 12.09
CA GLU A 110 6.38 1.83 13.30
C GLU A 110 6.66 0.34 13.01
N ALA A 111 6.20 -0.17 11.87
CA ALA A 111 6.53 -1.53 11.44
C ALA A 111 8.02 -1.68 11.08
N LEU A 112 8.63 -0.67 10.45
CA LEU A 112 10.07 -0.65 10.17
C LEU A 112 10.88 -0.62 11.48
N ARG A 113 10.52 0.24 12.42
CA ARG A 113 11.19 0.36 13.74
C ARG A 113 11.19 -0.94 14.53
N ARG A 114 10.09 -1.71 14.46
CA ARG A 114 9.99 -3.02 15.15
C ARG A 114 10.87 -4.11 14.53
N ARG A 115 11.29 -3.96 13.27
CA ARG A 115 12.11 -4.95 12.55
C ARG A 115 13.60 -4.66 12.64
N THR A 116 13.99 -3.39 12.75
CA THR A 116 15.40 -3.00 12.87
C THR A 116 15.86 -3.12 14.31
N PRO A 117 16.87 -3.95 14.61
CA PRO A 117 17.46 -4.00 15.95
C PRO A 117 18.00 -2.62 16.32
N LEU A 118 17.68 -2.13 17.52
CA LEU A 118 18.35 -0.97 18.10
C LEU A 118 19.83 -1.37 18.29
N VAL A 119 20.71 -0.94 17.39
CA VAL A 119 22.15 -1.04 17.64
C VAL A 119 22.49 0.12 18.57
N PRO A 120 22.97 -0.17 19.81
CA PRO A 120 23.36 0.85 20.78
C PRO A 120 24.59 1.67 20.34
#